data_AF-A0A257X4X0-F1
#
_entry.id   AF-A0A257X4X0-F1
#
_cell.length_a   1.000
_cell.length_b   1.000
_cell.length_c   1.000
_cell.angle_alpha   90.00
_cell.angle_beta   90.00
_cell.angle_gamma   90.00
#
_symmetry.space_group_name_H-M   'P 1'
#
loop_
_entity.id
_entity.type
_entity.pdbx_description
1 polymer ?
#
loop_
_entity_poly.entity_id
_entity_poly.type
_entity_poly.pdbx_seq_one_letter_code
_entity_poly.pdbx_strand_id
1 'polypeptide(L)' 'MKVFGFAGYSGSGKTTLIEQLIPHFVLEGLTVSLIKHAHAGFDIDRPGKDSFRLREAGCTEVLLTSNNRWVLMHELR' A
#
# COMPACT_ATOMS: atom_id res chain seq x y z
N MET A 1 -1.37 14.77 -11.12
CA MET A 1 -1.12 13.64 -10.19
C MET A 1 -0.80 14.21 -8.81
N LYS A 2 -1.48 13.77 -7.76
CA LYS A 2 -1.21 14.19 -6.38
C LYS A 2 -0.36 13.11 -5.70
N VAL A 3 0.71 13.49 -5.00
CA VAL A 3 1.62 12.56 -4.30
C VAL A 3 1.94 13.13 -2.94
N PHE A 4 1.91 12.28 -1.92
CA PHE A 4 2.36 12.58 -0.56
C PHE A 4 2.93 11.32 0.07
N GLY A 5 3.74 11.49 1.11
CA GLY A 5 4.45 10.41 1.78
C GLY A 5 4.16 10.37 3.28
N PHE A 6 4.23 9.16 3.85
CA PHE A 6 4.14 8.95 5.29
C PHE A 6 5.51 8.53 5.83
N ALA A 7 6.07 9.33 6.73
CA ALA A 7 7.35 9.06 7.38
C ALA A 7 7.16 8.85 8.89
N GLY A 8 7.98 7.99 9.48
CA GLY A 8 7.91 7.66 10.91
C GLY A 8 8.60 6.34 11.22
N TYR A 9 8.94 6.14 12.50
CA TYR A 9 9.64 4.94 12.95
C TYR A 9 8.86 3.64 12.70
N SER A 10 9.55 2.51 12.66
CA SER A 10 8.90 1.19 12.60
C SER A 10 7.93 1.04 13.79
N GLY A 11 6.74 0.50 13.54
CA GLY A 11 5.70 0.37 14.57
C GLY A 11 4.91 1.65 14.91
N SER A 12 5.20 2.81 14.28
CA SER A 12 4.51 4.08 14.58
C SER A 12 3.06 4.19 14.08
N GLY A 13 2.47 3.11 13.56
CA GLY A 13 1.09 3.10 13.06
C GLY A 13 0.89 3.61 11.62
N LYS A 14 1.95 3.87 10.84
CA LYS A 14 1.83 4.35 9.44
C LYS A 14 0.90 3.49 8.58
N THR A 15 1.14 2.19 8.54
CA THR A 15 0.33 1.27 7.72
C THR A 15 -1.14 1.32 8.14
N THR A 16 -1.41 1.32 9.45
CA THR A 16 -2.78 1.42 10.00
C THR A 16 -3.47 2.72 9.60
N LEU A 17 -2.76 3.85 9.68
CA LEU A 17 -3.30 5.14 9.25
C LEU A 17 -3.63 5.14 7.75
N ILE A 18 -2.71 4.63 6.92
CA ILE A 18 -2.90 4.58 5.46
C ILE A 18 -4.10 3.69 5.11
N GLU A 19 -4.20 2.51 5.74
CA GLU A 19 -5.33 1.58 5.56
C GLU A 19 -6.68 2.22 5.89
N GLN A 20 -6.74 3.11 6.89
CA GLN A 20 -7.95 3.87 7.22
C GLN A 20 -8.23 5.00 6.23
N LEU A 21 -7.21 5.65 5.67
CA LEU A 21 -7.35 6.76 4.73
C LEU A 21 -7.78 6.33 3.32
N ILE A 22 -7.32 5.16 2.85
CA ILE A 22 -7.62 4.67 1.49
C ILE A 22 -9.14 4.63 1.22
N PRO A 23 -9.99 4.04 2.07
CA PRO A 23 -11.44 4.04 1.86
C PRO A 23 -12.03 5.43 1.71
N HIS A 24 -11.54 6.44 2.46
CA HIS A 24 -12.03 7.81 2.35
C HIS A 24 -11.72 8.41 0.97
N PHE A 25 -10.52 8.21 0.45
CA PHE A 25 -10.16 8.68 -0.90
C PHE A 25 -10.95 7.96 -1.99
N VAL A 26 -11.18 6.65 -1.83
CA VAL A 26 -12.00 5.87 -2.77
C VAL A 26 -13.45 6.36 -2.75
N LEU A 27 -14.01 6.65 -1.58
CA LEU A 27 -15.37 7.22 -1.45
C LEU A 27 -15.50 8.61 -2.09
N GLU A 28 -14.40 9.37 -2.15
CA GLU A 28 -14.34 10.64 -2.89
C GLU A 28 -14.16 10.46 -4.41
N GLY A 29 -14.14 9.22 -4.90
CA GLY A 29 -14.00 8.91 -6.33
C GLY A 29 -12.56 8.95 -6.84
N LEU A 30 -11.56 8.91 -5.95
CA LEU A 30 -10.15 8.88 -6.34
C LEU A 30 -9.66 7.46 -6.57
N THR A 31 -8.90 7.26 -7.64
CA THR A 31 -8.07 6.05 -7.83
C THR A 31 -6.81 6.18 -6.97
N VAL A 32 -6.60 5.22 -6.07
CA VAL A 32 -5.48 5.25 -5.11
C VAL A 32 -4.46 4.17 -5.45
N SER A 33 -3.22 4.57 -5.68
CA SER A 33 -2.06 3.68 -5.84
C SER A 33 -1.07 3.88 -4.69
N LEU A 34 -0.43 2.80 -4.23
CA LEU A 34 0.53 2.84 -3.14
C LEU A 34 1.90 2.28 -3.55
N ILE A 35 2.96 2.99 -3.17
CA ILE A 35 4.34 2.54 -3.31
C ILE A 35 4.93 2.30 -1.93
N LYS A 36 5.47 1.11 -1.69
CA LYS A 36 6.14 0.75 -0.45
C LYS A 36 7.51 0.16 -0.72
N HIS A 37 8.53 0.71 -0.06
CA HIS A 37 9.82 0.05 0.04
C HIS A 37 9.77 -1.05 1.11
N ALA A 38 10.05 -2.28 0.71
CA ALA A 38 10.04 -3.47 1.54
C ALA A 38 11.46 -3.97 1.82
N HIS A 39 11.63 -4.63 2.96
CA HIS A 39 12.86 -5.36 3.26
C HIS A 39 13.08 -6.51 2.26
N ALA A 40 14.33 -6.92 2.06
CA ALA A 40 14.67 -8.05 1.21
C ALA A 40 13.93 -9.33 1.67
N GLY A 41 13.49 -10.16 0.71
CA GLY A 41 12.82 -11.43 0.99
C GLY A 41 11.34 -11.32 1.38
N PHE A 42 10.64 -10.24 0.99
CA PHE A 42 9.21 -10.12 1.27
C PHE A 42 8.37 -11.17 0.52
N ASP A 43 7.47 -11.82 1.26
CA ASP A 43 6.36 -12.60 0.73
C ASP A 43 5.18 -11.68 0.42
N ILE A 44 4.59 -11.89 -0.76
CA ILE A 44 3.59 -10.99 -1.31
C ILE A 44 2.20 -11.49 -0.96
N ASP A 45 1.35 -10.54 -0.59
CA ASP A 45 -0.10 -10.68 -0.61
C ASP A 45 -0.66 -11.87 0.19
N ARG A 46 -0.05 -12.16 1.34
CA ARG A 46 -0.65 -13.05 2.34
C ARG A 46 -1.61 -12.26 3.24
N PRO A 47 -2.75 -12.84 3.63
CA PRO A 47 -3.65 -12.24 4.61
C PRO A 47 -2.90 -11.71 5.83
N GLY A 48 -3.20 -10.47 6.22
CA GLY A 48 -2.55 -9.77 7.34
C GLY A 48 -1.24 -9.04 7.03
N LYS A 49 -0.61 -9.26 5.86
CA LYS A 49 0.54 -8.43 5.43
C LYS A 49 0.07 -7.08 4.91
N ASP A 50 0.91 -6.06 5.07
CA ASP A 50 0.60 -4.68 4.64
C ASP A 50 0.14 -4.60 3.18
N SER A 51 0.76 -5.33 2.26
CA SER A 51 0.36 -5.30 0.85
C SER A 51 -1.05 -5.81 0.62
N PHE A 52 -1.42 -6.90 1.32
CA PHE A 52 -2.76 -7.46 1.28
C PHE A 52 -3.75 -6.48 1.90
N ARG A 53 -3.46 -5.98 3.10
CA ARG A 53 -4.35 -5.05 3.83
C ARG A 53 -4.63 -3.77 3.04
N LEU A 54 -3.60 -3.17 2.43
CA LEU A 54 -3.74 -1.92 1.68
C LEU A 54 -4.44 -2.13 0.33
N ARG A 55 -4.23 -3.28 -0.32
CA ARG A 55 -4.99 -3.69 -1.49
C ARG A 55 -6.47 -3.87 -1.15
N GLU A 56 -6.78 -4.66 -0.12
CA GLU A 56 -8.16 -4.87 0.34
C GLU A 56 -8.84 -3.55 0.76
N ALA A 57 -8.10 -2.63 1.37
CA ALA A 57 -8.62 -1.32 1.78
C ALA A 57 -9.10 -0.43 0.62
N GLY A 58 -8.69 -0.71 -0.63
CA GLY A 58 -9.17 0.03 -1.79
C GLY A 58 -8.11 0.47 -2.79
N CYS A 59 -6.83 0.16 -2.57
CA CYS A 59 -5.81 0.49 -3.56
C CYS A 59 -6.05 -0.29 -4.86
N THR A 60 -6.15 0.43 -5.98
CA THR A 60 -6.17 -0.17 -7.33
C THR A 60 -4.82 -0.76 -7.67
N GLU A 61 -3.73 -0.10 -7.23
CA GLU A 61 -2.38 -0.59 -7.45
C GLU A 61 -1.55 -0.57 -6.18
N VAL A 62 -0.78 -1.63 -5.97
CA VAL A 62 0.20 -1.73 -4.88
C VAL A 62 1.54 -2.15 -5.47
N LEU A 63 2.49 -1.23 -5.46
CA LEU A 63 3.89 -1.47 -5.82
C LEU A 63 4.71 -1.73 -4.56
N LEU A 64 5.22 -2.96 -4.44
CA LEU A 64 6.26 -3.30 -3.48
C LEU A 64 7.61 -3.27 -4.19
N THR A 65 8.55 -2.48 -3.67
CA THR A 65 9.91 -2.39 -4.21
C THR A 65 10.94 -2.72 -3.15
N SER A 66 12.04 -3.34 -3.55
CA SER A 66 13.20 -3.65 -2.71
C SER A 66 14.47 -3.55 -3.56
N ASN A 67 15.63 -3.72 -2.95
CA ASN A 67 16.91 -3.72 -3.68
C ASN A 67 17.06 -4.91 -4.64
N ASN A 68 16.32 -6.00 -4.44
CA ASN A 68 16.49 -7.25 -5.19
C ASN A 68 15.41 -7.44 -6.27
N ARG A 69 14.19 -6.99 -6.00
CA ARG A 69 13.03 -7.14 -6.90
C ARG A 69 11.93 -6.14 -6.55
N TRP A 70 11.05 -5.93 -7.52
CA TRP A 70 9.79 -5.22 -7.33
C TRP A 70 8.64 -6.08 -7.84
N VAL A 71 7.44 -5.84 -7.32
CA VAL A 71 6.19 -6.44 -7.78
C VAL A 71 5.08 -5.40 -7.76
N LEU A 72 4.30 -5.35 -8.84
CA LEU A 72 3.10 -4.53 -8.98
C LEU A 72 1.88 -5.45 -9.02
N MET A 73 0.92 -5.19 -8.14
CA MET A 73 -0.42 -5.78 -8.19
C MET A 73 -1.39 -4.73 -8.70
N HIS A 74 -2.29 -5.14 -9.59
CA HIS A 74 -3.33 -4.29 -10.16
C HIS A 74 -4.69 -4.98 -9.99
N GLU A 75 -5.66 -4.25 -9.48
CA GLU A 75 -7.01 -4.72 -9.22
C GLU A 75 -7.99 -4.22 -10.29
N LEU A 76 -8.81 -5.12 -10.82
CA LEU A 76 -9.88 -4.77 -11.75
C LEU A 76 -11.12 -4.33 -10.96
N ARG A 77 -11.17 -3.05 -10.58
CA ARG A 77 -12.25 -2.45 -9.77
C ARG A 77 -13.03 -1.39 -10.54
#